data_AF-A0A3N5GPE8-F1
#
_entry.id   AF-A0A3N5GPE8-F1
#
_cell.length_a   1.000
_cell.length_b   1.000
_cell.length_c   1.000
_cell.angle_alpha   90.00
_cell.angle_beta   90.00
_cell.angle_gamma   90.00
#
_symmetry.space_group_name_H-M   'P 1'
#
loop_
_entity.id
_entity.type
_entity.pdbx_description
1 polymer ?
#
loop_
_entity_poly.entity_id
_entity_poly.type
_entity_poly.pdbx_seq_one_letter_code
_entity_poly.pdbx_strand_id
1 'polypeptide(L)'
;MRFVDNLTHSLFALTLARTPLRRAGRGTTLTLLLASNAPDSDIVVAVARGGEAYLSAHRGSSHGPLGILALGFVVAVLVYAIRKRGRPPTPFLNLVGVALIGTLGHVLMDLPTSYGTRLLSPFDRTWYAIDLMPIIDVYLLGLLATGLIVGRMNVAFRTHIAVGVVALMVANYALRTGLHAMALGRAGGDGAAILNWWPDAPSPKLPSDYLCPVSPCTLGIAAMPTFGSPLTWRIVRQLSTGYEIREIDLLRGADRPVAWLPHNADPAVDVARQASVSQSLLAFSRFPAARVEMLPHETTVRIRDVRFLDVPVSGRSEEFRPGGLFAVRVRLDPHGRILEDRFGN
;
A
#
# COMPACT_ATOMS: atom_id res chain seq x y z
N MET A 1 8.25 7.91 6.01
CA MET A 1 7.69 6.65 5.47
C MET A 1 8.14 6.36 4.03
N ARG A 2 8.02 7.28 3.06
CA ARG A 2 8.37 7.03 1.64
C ARG A 2 9.82 6.58 1.36
N PHE A 3 10.79 7.08 2.12
CA PHE A 3 12.19 6.64 2.00
C PHE A 3 12.43 5.18 2.47
N VAL A 4 11.59 4.68 3.37
CA VAL A 4 11.74 3.34 3.96
C VAL A 4 11.15 2.28 3.02
N ASP A 5 10.15 2.62 2.22
CA ASP A 5 9.54 1.70 1.25
C ASP A 5 10.49 1.38 0.10
N ASN A 6 11.03 2.43 -0.54
CA ASN A 6 12.08 2.32 -1.56
C ASN A 6 13.36 1.61 -1.07
N LEU A 7 13.64 1.67 0.23
CA LEU A 7 14.75 0.91 0.81
C LEU A 7 14.49 -0.60 0.68
N THR A 8 13.27 -1.08 0.98
CA THR A 8 12.93 -2.50 0.87
C THR A 8 13.07 -3.00 -0.57
N HIS A 9 12.58 -2.25 -1.56
CA HIS A 9 12.74 -2.60 -2.98
C HIS A 9 14.20 -2.59 -3.42
N SER A 10 15.00 -1.65 -2.92
CA SER A 10 16.45 -1.61 -3.20
C SER A 10 17.19 -2.80 -2.59
N LEU A 11 16.85 -3.21 -1.36
CA LEU A 11 17.43 -4.40 -0.73
C LEU A 11 17.01 -5.69 -1.45
N PHE A 12 15.76 -5.76 -1.92
CA PHE A 12 15.28 -6.85 -2.77
C PHE A 12 16.07 -6.93 -4.09
N ALA A 13 16.23 -5.81 -4.79
CA ALA A 13 17.01 -5.72 -6.03
C ALA A 13 18.47 -6.17 -5.83
N LEU A 14 19.12 -5.73 -4.75
CA LEU A 14 20.48 -6.15 -4.41
C LEU A 14 20.56 -7.64 -4.09
N THR A 15 19.54 -8.20 -3.44
CA THR A 15 19.44 -9.62 -3.14
C THR A 15 19.30 -10.42 -4.44
N LEU A 16 18.38 -10.02 -5.33
CA LEU A 16 18.23 -10.61 -6.66
C LEU A 16 19.53 -10.53 -7.46
N ALA A 17 20.26 -9.42 -7.38
CA ALA A 17 21.54 -9.25 -8.07
C ALA A 17 22.66 -10.19 -7.56
N ARG A 18 22.45 -10.87 -6.43
CA ARG A 18 23.36 -11.90 -5.90
C ARG A 18 22.92 -13.34 -6.20
N THR A 19 21.74 -13.54 -6.78
CA THR A 19 21.26 -14.84 -7.29
C THR A 19 21.91 -15.19 -8.64
N PRO A 20 21.60 -16.36 -9.26
CA PRO A 20 22.05 -16.68 -10.62
C PRO A 20 21.64 -15.65 -11.68
N LEU A 21 20.66 -14.77 -11.40
CA LEU A 21 20.27 -13.67 -12.29
C LEU A 21 21.45 -12.76 -12.65
N ARG A 22 22.48 -12.66 -11.78
CA ARG A 22 23.73 -11.93 -12.07
C ARG A 22 24.43 -12.41 -13.36
N ARG A 23 24.20 -13.64 -13.79
CA ARG A 23 24.77 -14.22 -15.02
C ARG A 23 24.20 -13.56 -16.28
N ALA A 24 23.12 -12.79 -16.19
CA ALA A 24 22.57 -12.01 -17.31
C ALA A 24 23.59 -11.00 -17.89
N GLY A 25 24.56 -10.55 -17.09
CA GLY A 25 25.73 -9.81 -17.56
C GLY A 25 26.09 -8.61 -16.71
N ARG A 26 27.04 -7.83 -17.22
CA ARG A 26 27.50 -6.60 -16.57
C ARG A 26 26.42 -5.53 -16.62
N GLY A 27 26.09 -4.96 -15.46
CA GLY A 27 25.01 -3.98 -15.35
C GLY A 27 23.73 -4.54 -14.76
N THR A 28 23.64 -5.86 -14.57
CA THR A 28 22.48 -6.50 -13.91
C THR A 28 22.13 -5.84 -12.57
N THR A 29 23.12 -5.61 -11.69
CA THR A 29 22.88 -4.96 -10.39
C THR A 29 22.31 -3.55 -10.53
N LEU A 30 22.88 -2.73 -11.41
CA LEU A 30 22.40 -1.36 -11.65
C LEU A 30 20.99 -1.38 -12.27
N THR A 31 20.76 -2.29 -13.20
CA THR A 31 19.47 -2.47 -13.86
C THR A 31 18.39 -2.84 -12.85
N LEU A 32 18.64 -3.83 -11.98
CA LEU A 32 17.70 -4.22 -10.92
C LEU A 32 17.44 -3.08 -9.95
N LEU A 33 18.48 -2.37 -9.49
CA LEU A 33 18.33 -1.25 -8.57
C LEU A 33 17.44 -0.14 -9.17
N LEU A 34 17.70 0.26 -10.41
CA LEU A 34 16.91 1.30 -11.07
C LEU A 34 15.50 0.81 -11.38
N ALA A 35 15.35 -0.40 -11.92
CA ALA A 35 14.06 -0.95 -12.31
C ALA A 35 13.14 -1.21 -11.11
N SER A 36 13.66 -1.71 -9.99
CA SER A 36 12.87 -1.95 -8.78
C SER A 36 12.48 -0.69 -8.03
N ASN A 37 12.96 0.49 -8.42
CA ASN A 37 12.51 1.78 -7.88
C ASN A 37 11.81 2.66 -8.94
N ALA A 38 11.77 2.22 -10.21
CA ALA A 38 11.23 3.01 -11.30
C ALA A 38 9.71 3.26 -11.19
N PRO A 39 8.86 2.30 -10.75
CA PRO A 39 7.42 2.53 -10.62
C PRO A 39 7.08 3.69 -9.68
N ASP A 40 7.79 3.80 -8.57
CA ASP A 40 7.65 4.86 -7.57
C ASP A 40 8.24 6.22 -7.97
N SER A 41 8.79 6.36 -9.18
CA SER A 41 9.19 7.66 -9.71
C SER A 41 8.00 8.61 -9.93
N ASP A 42 6.76 8.07 -9.98
CA ASP A 42 5.53 8.86 -9.98
C ASP A 42 5.41 9.80 -8.77
N ILE A 43 6.03 9.43 -7.65
CA ILE A 43 6.11 10.24 -6.43
C ILE A 43 6.84 11.56 -6.70
N VAL A 44 7.90 11.57 -7.51
CA VAL A 44 8.68 12.79 -7.78
C VAL A 44 7.81 13.86 -8.44
N VAL A 45 6.93 13.44 -9.36
CA VAL A 45 5.99 14.35 -10.04
C VAL A 45 4.83 14.74 -9.12
N ALA A 46 4.38 13.82 -8.26
CA ALA A 46 3.27 14.04 -7.36
C ALA A 46 3.59 14.95 -6.16
N VAL A 47 4.80 14.84 -5.57
CA VAL A 47 5.19 15.67 -4.41
C VAL A 47 5.26 17.14 -4.77
N ALA A 48 5.73 17.47 -5.99
CA ALA A 48 5.75 18.84 -6.48
C ALA A 48 4.34 19.44 -6.67
N ARG A 49 3.28 18.63 -6.63
CA ARG A 49 1.89 19.00 -6.96
C ARG A 49 0.89 18.78 -5.81
N GLY A 50 1.33 18.37 -4.61
CA GLY A 50 0.49 18.24 -3.41
C GLY A 50 -0.15 16.85 -3.18
N GLY A 51 -0.93 16.72 -2.09
CA GLY A 51 -1.54 15.44 -1.65
C GLY A 51 -2.55 14.85 -2.65
N GLU A 52 -3.22 15.72 -3.39
CA GLU A 52 -4.18 15.34 -4.43
C GLU A 52 -3.51 14.62 -5.61
N ALA A 53 -2.42 15.22 -6.11
CA ALA A 53 -1.60 14.61 -7.17
C ALA A 53 -0.96 13.28 -6.71
N TYR A 54 -0.67 13.16 -5.41
CA TYR A 54 -0.16 11.92 -4.82
C TYR A 54 -1.19 10.79 -4.85
N LEU A 55 -2.38 10.98 -4.29
CA LEU A 55 -3.38 9.91 -4.26
C LEU A 55 -3.93 9.56 -5.65
N SER A 56 -3.97 10.53 -6.57
CA SER A 56 -4.45 10.29 -7.93
C SER A 56 -3.46 9.51 -8.78
N ALA A 57 -2.14 9.76 -8.64
CA ALA A 57 -1.12 9.19 -9.49
C ALA A 57 -0.42 7.95 -8.91
N HIS A 58 -0.19 7.91 -7.60
CA HIS A 58 0.63 6.88 -6.98
C HIS A 58 -0.01 5.50 -7.10
N ARG A 59 0.79 4.49 -7.44
CA ARG A 59 0.36 3.10 -7.71
C ARG A 59 -0.73 2.99 -8.79
N GLY A 60 -0.72 3.96 -9.70
CA GLY A 60 -1.55 4.03 -10.91
C GLY A 60 -0.83 3.42 -12.12
N SER A 61 -0.71 4.20 -13.20
CA SER A 61 -0.24 3.71 -14.50
C SER A 61 1.21 3.23 -14.51
N SER A 62 2.06 3.73 -13.60
CA SER A 62 3.44 3.26 -13.38
C SER A 62 3.51 1.79 -12.93
N HIS A 63 2.46 1.31 -12.26
CA HIS A 63 2.36 -0.03 -11.68
C HIS A 63 1.53 -1.00 -12.51
N GLY A 64 0.82 -0.49 -13.53
CA GLY A 64 0.08 -1.32 -14.48
C GLY A 64 0.96 -1.93 -15.59
N PRO A 65 0.39 -2.75 -16.49
CA PRO A 65 1.17 -3.56 -17.43
C PRO A 65 1.99 -2.70 -18.39
N LEU A 66 1.41 -1.59 -18.87
CA LEU A 66 2.13 -0.65 -19.73
C LEU A 66 3.25 0.08 -18.99
N GLY A 67 3.05 0.43 -17.70
CA GLY A 67 4.08 1.03 -16.85
C GLY A 67 5.26 0.10 -16.63
N ILE A 68 5.00 -1.15 -16.26
CA ILE A 68 6.02 -2.20 -16.07
C ILE A 68 6.89 -2.35 -17.33
N LEU A 69 6.25 -2.44 -18.51
CA LEU A 69 6.94 -2.59 -19.79
C LEU A 69 7.73 -1.33 -20.17
N ALA A 70 7.10 -0.16 -20.11
CA ALA A 70 7.72 1.10 -20.51
C ALA A 70 8.91 1.47 -19.61
N LEU A 71 8.72 1.42 -18.28
CA LEU A 71 9.77 1.72 -17.32
C LEU A 71 10.92 0.71 -17.40
N GLY A 72 10.61 -0.58 -17.57
CA GLY A 72 11.62 -1.62 -17.77
C GLY A 72 12.45 -1.37 -19.02
N PHE A 73 11.81 -1.02 -20.14
CA PHE A 73 12.50 -0.68 -21.38
C PHE A 73 13.37 0.57 -21.25
N VAL A 74 12.85 1.65 -20.65
CA VAL A 74 13.58 2.90 -20.40
C VAL A 74 14.83 2.65 -19.55
N VAL A 75 14.71 1.89 -18.46
CA VAL A 75 15.85 1.54 -17.61
C VAL A 75 16.88 0.71 -18.38
N ALA A 76 16.44 -0.26 -19.19
CA ALA A 76 17.35 -1.08 -20.01
C ALA A 76 18.13 -0.22 -21.02
N VAL A 77 17.48 0.72 -21.71
CA VAL A 77 18.11 1.67 -22.63
C VAL A 77 19.13 2.54 -21.90
N LEU A 78 18.76 3.10 -20.75
CA LEU A 78 19.64 3.95 -19.94
C LEU A 78 20.91 3.20 -19.52
N VAL A 79 20.75 2.00 -18.96
CA VAL A 79 21.91 1.19 -18.52
C VAL A 79 22.76 0.74 -19.71
N TYR A 80 22.14 0.37 -20.83
CA TYR A 80 22.86 0.01 -22.05
C TYR A 80 23.71 1.17 -22.56
N ALA A 81 23.16 2.39 -22.60
CA ALA A 81 23.87 3.60 -23.01
C ALA A 81 25.07 3.91 -22.10
N ILE A 82 24.89 3.86 -20.77
CA ILE A 82 25.97 4.06 -19.79
C ILE A 82 27.07 3.01 -19.96
N ARG A 83 26.70 1.77 -20.25
CA ARG A 83 27.64 0.63 -20.30
C ARG A 83 28.19 0.31 -21.69
N LYS A 84 27.82 1.07 -22.73
CA LYS A 84 28.24 0.87 -24.13
C LYS A 84 29.76 0.76 -24.31
N ARG A 85 30.55 1.31 -23.38
CA ARG A 85 32.03 1.29 -23.39
C ARG A 85 32.68 0.08 -22.68
N GLY A 86 31.93 -0.75 -21.96
CA GLY A 86 32.47 -1.90 -21.23
C GLY A 86 32.53 -3.19 -22.05
N ARG A 87 33.71 -3.80 -22.22
CA ARG A 87 33.89 -5.09 -22.93
C ARG A 87 34.06 -6.29 -21.97
N PRO A 88 33.38 -7.43 -22.16
CA PRO A 88 32.41 -7.73 -23.22
C PRO A 88 31.04 -7.04 -22.97
N PRO A 89 30.34 -6.62 -24.04
CA PRO A 89 29.03 -5.97 -23.93
C PRO A 89 27.98 -6.97 -23.42
N THR A 90 27.11 -6.51 -22.53
CA THR A 90 25.94 -7.31 -22.11
C THR A 90 24.88 -7.22 -23.20
N PRO A 91 24.29 -8.35 -23.63
CA PRO A 91 23.22 -8.32 -24.62
C PRO A 91 22.08 -7.41 -24.17
N PHE A 92 21.59 -6.54 -25.05
CA PHE A 92 20.53 -5.59 -24.70
C PHE A 92 19.27 -6.29 -24.18
N LEU A 93 18.87 -7.40 -24.81
CA LEU A 93 17.72 -8.20 -24.38
C LEU A 93 17.87 -8.77 -22.96
N ASN A 94 19.10 -9.05 -22.50
CA ASN A 94 19.32 -9.47 -21.12
C ASN A 94 19.03 -8.32 -20.15
N LEU A 95 19.42 -7.09 -20.49
CA LEU A 95 19.10 -5.90 -19.68
C LEU A 95 17.59 -5.63 -19.67
N VAL A 96 16.90 -5.80 -20.80
CA VAL A 96 15.43 -5.70 -20.87
C VAL A 96 14.79 -6.73 -19.94
N GLY A 97 15.17 -8.01 -20.04
CA GLY A 97 14.62 -9.06 -19.18
C GLY A 97 14.87 -8.81 -17.69
N VAL A 98 16.09 -8.38 -17.33
CA VAL A 98 16.42 -8.02 -15.94
C VAL A 98 15.63 -6.80 -15.46
N ALA A 99 15.44 -5.79 -16.30
CA ALA A 99 14.66 -4.60 -15.95
C ALA A 99 13.18 -4.95 -15.75
N LEU A 100 12.60 -5.81 -16.60
CA LEU A 100 11.23 -6.29 -16.44
C LEU A 100 11.05 -7.11 -15.15
N ILE A 101 12.03 -7.94 -14.78
CA ILE A 101 12.03 -8.63 -13.47
C ILE A 101 12.05 -7.61 -12.33
N GLY A 102 12.84 -6.53 -12.46
CA GLY A 102 12.93 -5.48 -11.46
C GLY A 102 11.62 -4.69 -11.28
N THR A 103 11.01 -4.23 -12.37
CA THR A 103 9.74 -3.47 -12.35
C THR A 103 8.56 -4.35 -11.93
N LEU A 104 8.47 -5.58 -12.44
CA LEU A 104 7.45 -6.54 -12.01
C LEU A 104 7.63 -6.92 -10.54
N GLY A 105 8.86 -7.15 -10.09
CA GLY A 105 9.17 -7.48 -8.70
C GLY A 105 8.73 -6.38 -7.73
N HIS A 106 8.85 -5.11 -8.11
CA HIS A 106 8.32 -3.98 -7.34
C HIS A 106 6.80 -4.09 -7.15
N VAL A 107 6.05 -4.22 -8.26
CA VAL A 107 4.58 -4.32 -8.22
C VAL A 107 4.12 -5.56 -7.44
N LEU A 108 4.82 -6.69 -7.56
CA LEU A 108 4.52 -7.91 -6.81
C LEU A 108 4.83 -7.80 -5.31
N MET A 109 5.71 -6.90 -4.89
CA MET A 109 5.95 -6.60 -3.47
C MET A 109 4.91 -5.63 -2.90
N ASP A 110 4.34 -4.78 -3.73
CA ASP A 110 3.32 -3.80 -3.35
C ASP A 110 1.91 -4.38 -3.27
N LEU A 111 1.56 -5.28 -4.18
CA LEU A 111 0.23 -5.90 -4.24
C LEU A 111 -0.19 -6.61 -2.93
N PRO A 112 0.70 -7.31 -2.20
CA PRO A 112 0.39 -7.88 -0.89
C PRO A 112 0.02 -6.86 0.20
N THR A 113 0.26 -5.57 0.00
CA THR A 113 0.02 -4.55 1.03
C THR A 113 -1.45 -4.12 1.10
N SER A 114 -1.85 -3.54 2.25
CA SER A 114 -3.20 -2.96 2.44
C SER A 114 -3.40 -1.59 1.78
N TYR A 115 -2.38 -1.04 1.12
CA TYR A 115 -2.47 0.26 0.44
C TYR A 115 -3.38 0.20 -0.79
N GLY A 116 -3.21 -0.85 -1.62
CA GLY A 116 -3.91 -1.02 -2.88
C GLY A 116 -3.04 -0.67 -4.10
N THR A 117 -3.22 -1.37 -5.21
CA THR A 117 -2.50 -1.12 -6.47
C THR A 117 -3.48 -1.20 -7.64
N ARG A 118 -3.42 -0.26 -8.59
CA ARG A 118 -4.25 -0.31 -9.81
C ARG A 118 -3.59 -1.19 -10.87
N LEU A 119 -3.65 -2.51 -10.66
CA LEU A 119 -2.94 -3.51 -11.46
C LEU A 119 -3.24 -3.45 -12.97
N LEU A 120 -4.43 -2.99 -13.35
CA LEU A 120 -4.88 -2.94 -14.74
C LEU A 120 -4.79 -1.53 -15.35
N SER A 121 -4.20 -0.57 -14.65
CA SER A 121 -4.03 0.80 -15.15
C SER A 121 -3.16 0.82 -16.42
N PRO A 122 -3.44 1.67 -17.43
CA PRO A 122 -4.50 2.67 -17.50
C PRO A 122 -5.84 2.15 -18.06
N PHE A 123 -5.98 0.86 -18.35
CA PHE A 123 -7.19 0.30 -18.94
C PHE A 123 -8.36 0.23 -17.96
N ASP A 124 -8.06 -0.09 -16.70
CA ASP A 124 -9.00 -0.05 -15.59
C ASP A 124 -8.33 0.60 -14.37
N ARG A 125 -9.10 1.37 -13.61
CA ARG A 125 -8.66 2.12 -12.42
C ARG A 125 -9.09 1.47 -11.11
N THR A 126 -9.68 0.27 -11.15
CA THR A 126 -9.97 -0.55 -9.98
C THR A 126 -8.72 -0.74 -9.13
N TRP A 127 -8.87 -0.57 -7.82
CA TRP A 127 -7.85 -0.84 -6.83
C TRP A 127 -7.90 -2.30 -6.41
N TYR A 128 -6.72 -2.92 -6.26
CA TYR A 128 -6.57 -4.29 -5.78
C TYR A 128 -5.66 -4.34 -4.56
N ALA A 129 -6.03 -5.10 -3.54
CA ALA A 129 -5.21 -5.33 -2.35
C ALA A 129 -5.38 -6.76 -1.84
N ILE A 130 -4.31 -7.35 -1.31
CA ILE A 130 -4.36 -8.71 -0.72
C ILE A 130 -4.35 -8.67 0.82
N ASP A 131 -3.93 -7.53 1.41
CA ASP A 131 -3.90 -7.33 2.87
C ASP A 131 -3.01 -8.32 3.64
N LEU A 132 -1.91 -8.82 3.06
CA LEU A 132 -0.99 -9.76 3.73
C LEU A 132 0.16 -9.08 4.46
N MET A 133 0.59 -7.93 3.95
CA MET A 133 1.80 -7.22 4.37
C MET A 133 1.47 -5.80 4.83
N PRO A 134 2.08 -5.30 5.91
CA PRO A 134 2.01 -3.87 6.21
C PRO A 134 2.78 -3.10 5.14
N ILE A 135 2.50 -1.80 4.99
CA ILE A 135 3.22 -0.93 4.03
C ILE A 135 4.73 -0.94 4.35
N ILE A 136 5.11 -1.02 5.62
CA ILE A 136 6.49 -1.17 6.05
C ILE A 136 6.59 -2.43 6.89
N ASP A 137 7.26 -3.47 6.37
CA ASP A 137 7.52 -4.71 7.10
C ASP A 137 8.98 -4.76 7.58
N VAL A 138 9.16 -4.54 8.88
CA VAL A 138 10.48 -4.55 9.53
C VAL A 138 11.16 -5.92 9.49
N TYR A 139 10.40 -7.01 9.41
CA TYR A 139 10.93 -8.37 9.34
C TYR A 139 11.46 -8.68 7.94
N LEU A 140 10.73 -8.28 6.89
CA LEU A 140 11.20 -8.41 5.51
C LEU A 140 12.44 -7.54 5.28
N LEU A 141 12.43 -6.30 5.76
CA LEU A 141 13.57 -5.40 5.68
C LEU A 141 14.79 -5.99 6.41
N GLY A 142 14.60 -6.50 7.63
CA GLY A 142 15.64 -7.17 8.41
C GLY A 142 16.18 -8.43 7.73
N LEU A 143 15.31 -9.26 7.15
CA LEU A 143 15.69 -10.46 6.40
C LEU A 143 16.58 -10.12 5.20
N LEU A 144 16.15 -9.16 4.37
CA LEU A 144 16.89 -8.73 3.18
C LEU A 144 18.23 -8.09 3.56
N ALA A 145 18.24 -7.19 4.55
CA ALA A 145 19.45 -6.53 5.02
C ALA A 145 20.46 -7.53 5.61
N THR A 146 20.01 -8.43 6.49
CA THR A 146 20.86 -9.46 7.10
C THR A 146 21.42 -10.41 6.05
N GLY A 147 20.60 -10.84 5.09
CA GLY A 147 21.04 -11.64 3.96
C GLY A 147 22.17 -11.00 3.15
N LEU A 148 22.07 -9.68 2.92
CA LEU A 148 23.11 -8.91 2.23
C LEU A 148 24.39 -8.76 3.07
N ILE A 149 24.27 -8.58 4.39
CA ILE A 149 25.43 -8.49 5.30
C ILE A 149 26.14 -9.84 5.39
N VAL A 150 25.43 -10.92 5.69
CA VAL A 150 25.99 -12.27 5.81
C VAL A 150 26.59 -12.74 4.48
N GLY A 151 25.92 -12.45 3.35
CA GLY A 151 26.46 -12.75 2.02
C GLY A 151 27.69 -11.92 1.64
N ARG A 152 27.91 -10.75 2.28
CA ARG A 152 29.14 -9.97 2.11
C ARG A 152 30.29 -10.55 2.92
N MET A 153 30.00 -11.07 4.11
CA MET A 153 30.99 -11.74 4.97
C MET A 153 31.38 -13.13 4.43
N ASN A 154 30.46 -13.83 3.76
CA ASN A 154 30.65 -15.20 3.26
C ASN A 154 30.62 -15.25 1.73
N VAL A 155 31.66 -14.71 1.08
CA VAL A 155 31.70 -14.53 -0.39
C VAL A 155 31.50 -15.84 -1.16
N ALA A 156 32.02 -16.97 -0.64
CA ALA A 156 31.86 -18.29 -1.24
C ALA A 156 30.38 -18.74 -1.30
N PHE A 157 29.60 -18.41 -0.28
CA PHE A 157 28.19 -18.83 -0.15
C PHE A 157 27.19 -17.74 -0.55
N ARG A 158 27.65 -16.55 -0.99
CA ARG A 158 26.79 -15.38 -1.26
C ARG A 158 25.56 -15.67 -2.14
N THR A 159 25.70 -16.54 -3.14
CA THR A 159 24.61 -16.89 -4.06
C THR A 159 23.58 -17.78 -3.37
N HIS A 160 24.05 -18.79 -2.62
CA HIS A 160 23.18 -19.68 -1.84
C HIS A 160 22.43 -18.89 -0.76
N ILE A 161 23.11 -17.97 -0.08
CA ILE A 161 22.48 -17.06 0.89
C ILE A 161 21.40 -16.22 0.23
N ALA A 162 21.70 -15.58 -0.92
CA ALA A 162 20.71 -14.76 -1.63
C ALA A 162 19.48 -15.57 -2.09
N VAL A 163 19.69 -16.78 -2.62
CA VAL A 163 18.59 -17.69 -2.99
C VAL A 163 17.80 -18.11 -1.75
N GLY A 164 18.46 -18.43 -0.65
CA GLY A 164 17.81 -18.75 0.62
C GLY A 164 16.98 -17.58 1.16
N VAL A 165 17.47 -16.35 1.06
CA VAL A 165 16.74 -15.14 1.46
C VAL A 165 15.48 -14.94 0.61
N VAL A 166 15.57 -15.12 -0.72
CA VAL A 166 14.39 -15.06 -1.61
C VAL A 166 13.39 -16.17 -1.27
N ALA A 167 13.87 -17.39 -0.99
CA ALA A 167 13.02 -18.49 -0.57
C ALA A 167 12.33 -18.21 0.78
N LEU A 168 13.04 -17.64 1.75
CA LEU A 168 12.47 -17.22 3.04
C LEU A 168 11.46 -16.08 2.89
N MET A 169 11.68 -15.15 1.96
CA MET A 169 10.71 -14.11 1.63
C MET A 169 9.41 -14.71 1.07
N VAL A 170 9.51 -15.66 0.13
CA VAL A 170 8.35 -16.37 -0.41
C VAL A 170 7.65 -17.19 0.67
N ALA A 171 8.41 -17.89 1.52
CA ALA A 171 7.87 -18.63 2.65
C ALA A 171 7.17 -17.71 3.67
N ASN A 172 7.70 -16.51 3.92
CA ASN A 172 7.04 -15.51 4.73
C ASN A 172 5.70 -15.11 4.10
N TYR A 173 5.62 -14.85 2.79
CA TYR A 173 4.34 -14.54 2.15
C TYR A 173 3.33 -15.70 2.26
N ALA A 174 3.76 -16.94 2.09
CA ALA A 174 2.93 -18.12 2.28
C ALA A 174 2.48 -18.32 3.74
N LEU A 175 3.32 -17.99 4.71
CA LEU A 175 2.91 -17.98 6.13
C LEU A 175 1.84 -16.90 6.37
N ARG A 176 2.03 -15.70 5.80
CA ARG A 176 1.12 -14.56 5.94
C ARG A 176 -0.26 -14.83 5.36
N THR A 177 -0.38 -15.59 4.27
CA THR A 177 -1.70 -16.01 3.76
C THR A 177 -2.45 -16.89 4.76
N GLY A 178 -1.76 -17.83 5.41
CA GLY A 178 -2.36 -18.64 6.48
C GLY A 178 -2.77 -17.82 7.69
N LEU A 179 -1.92 -16.88 8.13
CA LEU A 179 -2.24 -15.95 9.23
C LEU A 179 -3.44 -15.05 8.89
N HIS A 180 -3.51 -14.53 7.66
CA HIS A 180 -4.63 -13.74 7.16
C HIS A 180 -5.95 -14.54 7.20
N ALA A 181 -5.94 -15.78 6.69
CA ALA A 181 -7.11 -16.66 6.71
C ALA A 181 -7.58 -16.95 8.15
N MET A 182 -6.65 -17.18 9.09
CA MET A 182 -6.99 -17.35 10.50
C MET A 182 -7.58 -16.08 11.13
N ALA A 183 -7.05 -14.90 10.78
CA ALA A 183 -7.57 -13.62 11.27
C ALA A 183 -9.00 -13.37 10.76
N LEU A 184 -9.26 -13.61 9.47
CA LEU A 184 -10.61 -13.52 8.89
C LEU A 184 -11.58 -14.52 9.53
N GLY A 185 -11.15 -15.77 9.72
CA GLY A 185 -11.97 -16.80 10.38
C GLY A 185 -12.36 -16.41 11.80
N ARG A 186 -11.43 -15.86 12.59
CA ARG A 186 -11.75 -15.34 13.93
C ARG A 186 -12.61 -14.09 13.91
N ALA A 187 -12.48 -13.26 12.88
CA ALA A 187 -13.32 -12.10 12.67
C ALA A 187 -14.74 -12.45 12.18
N GLY A 188 -15.05 -13.73 11.95
CA GLY A 188 -16.36 -14.17 11.43
C GLY A 188 -16.58 -13.83 9.95
N GLY A 189 -15.50 -13.67 9.17
CA GLY A 189 -15.58 -13.51 7.72
C GLY A 189 -15.46 -14.85 6.99
N ASP A 190 -15.99 -14.89 5.77
CA ASP A 190 -15.83 -16.02 4.85
C ASP A 190 -14.37 -16.04 4.35
N GLY A 191 -13.50 -16.80 5.01
CA GLY A 191 -12.03 -16.80 4.81
C GLY A 191 -11.53 -17.27 3.42
N ALA A 192 -12.34 -17.18 2.37
CA ALA A 192 -12.05 -17.72 1.04
C ALA A 192 -11.45 -16.69 0.06
N ALA A 193 -11.78 -15.41 0.16
CA ALA A 193 -11.30 -14.39 -0.78
C ALA A 193 -10.07 -13.65 -0.22
N ILE A 194 -8.90 -13.85 -0.84
CA ILE A 194 -7.66 -13.16 -0.46
C ILE A 194 -7.48 -11.87 -1.28
N LEU A 195 -7.98 -11.82 -2.53
CA LEU A 195 -7.91 -10.64 -3.38
C LEU A 195 -9.13 -9.75 -3.13
N ASN A 196 -8.89 -8.57 -2.58
CA ASN A 196 -9.88 -7.52 -2.41
C ASN A 196 -9.78 -6.52 -3.55
N TRP A 197 -10.90 -5.95 -3.93
CA TRP A 197 -10.93 -4.90 -4.93
C TRP A 197 -12.02 -3.87 -4.62
N TRP A 198 -11.81 -2.64 -5.08
CA TRP A 198 -12.81 -1.59 -5.05
C TRP A 198 -12.63 -0.66 -6.26
N PRO A 199 -13.72 -0.25 -6.91
CA PRO A 199 -13.66 0.61 -8.08
C PRO A 199 -13.16 2.02 -7.71
N ASP A 200 -12.68 2.74 -8.71
CA ASP A 200 -12.46 4.17 -8.61
C ASP A 200 -13.82 4.92 -8.50
N ALA A 201 -13.82 6.20 -8.14
CA ALA A 201 -15.07 6.97 -8.05
C ALA A 201 -15.90 6.98 -9.36
N PRO A 202 -17.25 7.01 -9.30
CA PRO A 202 -18.10 6.95 -8.11
C PRO A 202 -18.62 5.52 -7.85
N SER A 203 -18.30 4.98 -6.68
CA SER A 203 -18.94 3.80 -6.07
C SER A 203 -19.64 4.27 -4.80
N PRO A 204 -20.61 3.54 -4.22
CA PRO A 204 -20.92 3.73 -2.80
C PRO A 204 -19.59 3.77 -2.03
N LYS A 205 -19.36 4.84 -1.26
CA LYS A 205 -18.10 5.03 -0.51
C LYS A 205 -18.37 5.11 0.98
N LEU A 206 -19.50 5.66 1.40
CA LEU A 206 -19.89 5.61 2.79
C LEU A 206 -20.73 4.35 3.07
N PRO A 207 -20.72 3.83 4.31
CA PRO A 207 -21.60 2.73 4.70
C PRO A 207 -23.08 2.94 4.38
N SER A 208 -23.55 4.19 4.38
CA SER A 208 -24.92 4.60 4.00
C SER A 208 -25.29 4.32 2.56
N ASP A 209 -24.29 4.21 1.68
CA ASP A 209 -24.54 4.06 0.26
C ASP A 209 -24.88 2.59 -0.10
N TYR A 210 -24.86 1.67 0.87
CA TYR A 210 -25.17 0.25 0.70
C TYR A 210 -26.57 -0.09 1.25
N LEU A 211 -27.32 -0.92 0.50
CA LEU A 211 -28.64 -1.39 0.90
C LEU A 211 -28.53 -2.36 2.09
N CYS A 212 -29.26 -2.06 3.17
CA CYS A 212 -29.30 -2.87 4.38
C CYS A 212 -30.77 -3.11 4.81
N PRO A 213 -31.35 -4.29 4.51
CA PRO A 213 -32.76 -4.56 4.82
C PRO A 213 -33.07 -4.55 6.33
N VAL A 214 -32.12 -4.99 7.16
CA VAL A 214 -32.24 -5.01 8.63
C VAL A 214 -30.93 -4.48 9.22
N SER A 215 -30.99 -3.32 9.88
CA SER A 215 -29.82 -2.64 10.46
C SER A 215 -29.67 -2.98 11.95
N PRO A 216 -28.44 -3.20 12.47
CA PRO A 216 -27.16 -3.20 11.75
C PRO A 216 -26.94 -4.48 10.94
N CYS A 217 -26.45 -4.36 9.71
CA CYS A 217 -25.95 -5.48 8.92
C CYS A 217 -24.45 -5.33 8.62
N THR A 218 -23.76 -6.45 8.48
CA THR A 218 -22.36 -6.49 8.07
C THR A 218 -22.26 -6.33 6.57
N LEU A 219 -21.60 -5.26 6.12
CA LEU A 219 -21.34 -4.97 4.72
C LEU A 219 -20.03 -5.59 4.23
N GLY A 220 -19.06 -5.76 5.14
CA GLY A 220 -17.78 -6.36 4.81
C GLY A 220 -16.86 -6.49 6.02
N ILE A 221 -15.87 -7.36 5.90
CA ILE A 221 -14.82 -7.59 6.89
C ILE A 221 -13.49 -7.62 6.17
N ALA A 222 -12.50 -6.88 6.69
CA ALA A 222 -11.12 -6.94 6.24
C ALA A 222 -10.19 -7.20 7.42
N ALA A 223 -9.13 -7.97 7.18
CA ALA A 223 -8.07 -8.21 8.15
C ALA A 223 -6.76 -7.72 7.57
N MET A 224 -6.07 -6.81 8.28
CA MET A 224 -4.83 -6.19 7.82
C MET A 224 -3.74 -6.42 8.86
N PRO A 225 -2.50 -6.74 8.47
CA PRO A 225 -1.43 -6.94 9.43
C PRO A 225 -1.06 -5.61 10.09
N THR A 226 -0.70 -5.68 11.37
CA THR A 226 -0.09 -4.54 12.06
C THR A 226 1.40 -4.41 11.72
N PHE A 227 1.96 -3.22 11.90
CA PHE A 227 3.38 -2.95 11.61
C PHE A 227 4.34 -3.66 12.59
N GLY A 228 3.91 -3.87 13.84
CA GLY A 228 4.78 -4.31 14.93
C GLY A 228 4.84 -5.82 15.16
N SER A 229 3.95 -6.60 14.53
CA SER A 229 3.85 -8.04 14.78
C SER A 229 3.23 -8.76 13.58
N PRO A 230 3.78 -9.91 13.16
CA PRO A 230 3.16 -10.72 12.13
C PRO A 230 1.88 -11.42 12.59
N LEU A 231 1.70 -11.53 13.90
CA LEU A 231 0.64 -12.30 14.54
C LEU A 231 -0.52 -11.43 15.00
N THR A 232 -0.37 -10.11 14.96
CA THR A 232 -1.42 -9.17 15.35
C THR A 232 -2.05 -8.54 14.11
N TRP A 233 -3.35 -8.72 13.97
CA TRP A 233 -4.14 -8.33 12.80
C TRP A 233 -5.23 -7.35 13.20
N ARG A 234 -5.28 -6.23 12.50
CA ARG A 234 -6.35 -5.25 12.63
C ARG A 234 -7.53 -5.68 11.77
N ILE A 235 -8.67 -5.82 12.41
CA ILE A 235 -9.94 -6.14 11.78
C ILE A 235 -10.71 -4.84 11.58
N VAL A 236 -11.14 -4.59 10.36
CA VAL A 236 -12.11 -3.54 10.03
C VAL A 236 -13.40 -4.24 9.62
N ARG A 237 -14.42 -4.15 10.47
CA ARG A 237 -15.76 -4.62 10.18
C ARG A 237 -16.61 -3.41 9.77
N GLN A 238 -17.03 -3.41 8.51
CA GLN A 238 -17.91 -2.41 7.95
C GLN A 238 -19.35 -2.83 8.22
N LEU A 239 -20.07 -2.02 9.00
CA LEU A 239 -21.48 -2.18 9.31
C LEU A 239 -22.28 -1.07 8.63
N SER A 240 -23.57 -1.28 8.40
CA SER A 240 -24.48 -0.23 7.92
C SER A 240 -24.51 1.01 8.83
N THR A 241 -24.14 0.86 10.11
CA THR A 241 -24.13 1.92 11.10
C THR A 241 -22.74 2.51 11.38
N GLY A 242 -21.68 2.06 10.69
CA GLY A 242 -20.33 2.57 10.90
C GLY A 242 -19.23 1.52 10.74
N TYR A 243 -18.08 1.77 11.37
CA TYR A 243 -16.93 0.89 11.35
C TYR A 243 -16.53 0.46 12.75
N GLU A 244 -16.44 -0.85 12.96
CA GLU A 244 -15.85 -1.43 14.16
C GLU A 244 -14.41 -1.85 13.85
N ILE A 245 -13.48 -1.40 14.69
CA ILE A 245 -12.05 -1.71 14.57
C ILE A 245 -11.62 -2.53 15.77
N ARG A 246 -11.04 -3.68 15.50
CA ARG A 246 -10.55 -4.62 16.51
C ARG A 246 -9.14 -5.08 16.17
N GLU A 247 -8.41 -5.57 17.15
CA GLU A 247 -7.10 -6.18 16.94
C GLU A 247 -7.08 -7.57 17.55
N ILE A 248 -6.74 -8.56 16.71
CA ILE A 248 -6.68 -9.97 17.08
C ILE A 248 -5.20 -10.39 17.12
N ASP A 249 -4.77 -10.88 18.29
CA ASP A 249 -3.50 -11.59 18.47
C ASP A 249 -3.72 -13.08 18.20
N LEU A 250 -3.19 -13.56 17.07
CA LEU A 250 -3.37 -14.93 16.63
C LEU A 250 -2.69 -15.94 17.56
N LEU A 251 -1.60 -15.55 18.22
CA LEU A 251 -0.85 -16.41 19.13
C LEU A 251 -1.54 -16.54 20.48
N ARG A 252 -1.95 -15.42 21.06
CA ARG A 252 -2.55 -15.39 22.41
C ARG A 252 -4.07 -15.63 22.42
N GLY A 253 -4.72 -15.56 21.27
CA GLY A 253 -6.19 -15.57 21.22
C GLY A 253 -6.84 -14.27 21.68
N ALA A 254 -6.05 -13.25 22.01
CA ALA A 254 -6.58 -11.99 22.51
C ALA A 254 -7.26 -11.21 21.39
N ASP A 255 -8.43 -10.66 21.70
CA ASP A 255 -9.25 -9.96 20.74
C ASP A 255 -9.79 -8.69 21.39
N ARG A 256 -9.31 -7.54 20.91
CA ARG A 256 -9.44 -6.26 21.61
C ARG A 256 -10.19 -5.25 20.74
N PRO A 257 -11.26 -4.63 21.24
CA PRO A 257 -11.85 -3.47 20.56
C PRO A 257 -10.84 -2.32 20.60
N VAL A 258 -10.67 -1.65 19.46
CA VAL A 258 -9.72 -0.54 19.31
C VAL A 258 -10.46 0.77 19.09
N ALA A 259 -11.45 0.79 18.19
CA ALA A 259 -12.27 1.98 17.95
C ALA A 259 -13.63 1.62 17.36
N TRP A 260 -14.61 2.48 17.61
CA TRP A 260 -15.89 2.51 16.91
C TRP A 260 -16.02 3.87 16.21
N LEU A 261 -16.25 3.86 14.91
CA LEU A 261 -16.50 5.06 14.12
C LEU A 261 -17.94 4.99 13.60
N PRO A 262 -18.90 5.65 14.27
CA PRO A 262 -20.28 5.63 13.84
C PRO A 262 -20.41 6.29 12.46
N HIS A 263 -21.37 5.80 11.68
CA HIS A 263 -21.81 6.47 10.48
C HIS A 263 -22.36 7.86 10.85
N ASN A 264 -22.02 8.85 10.02
CA ASN A 264 -22.45 10.22 10.20
C ASN A 264 -23.32 10.60 8.99
N ALA A 265 -24.63 10.75 9.24
CA ALA A 265 -25.65 11.09 8.25
C ALA A 265 -25.95 12.60 8.19
N ASP A 266 -25.08 13.43 8.76
CA ASP A 266 -25.23 14.89 8.70
C ASP A 266 -25.13 15.37 7.24
N PRO A 267 -26.06 16.20 6.75
CA PRO A 267 -26.03 16.73 5.37
C PRO A 267 -24.72 17.46 5.01
N ALA A 268 -24.01 18.01 6.00
CA ALA A 268 -22.68 18.59 5.80
C ALA A 268 -21.69 17.57 5.20
N VAL A 269 -21.85 16.28 5.49
CA VAL A 269 -21.02 15.22 4.92
C VAL A 269 -21.22 15.13 3.42
N ASP A 270 -22.46 15.20 2.92
CA ASP A 270 -22.75 15.12 1.49
C ASP A 270 -22.18 16.31 0.72
N VAL A 271 -22.21 17.51 1.31
CA VAL A 271 -21.52 18.68 0.78
C VAL A 271 -20.00 18.47 0.77
N ALA A 272 -19.43 18.03 1.90
CA ALA A 272 -18.00 17.85 2.04
C ALA A 272 -17.43 16.78 1.09
N ARG A 273 -18.21 15.73 0.78
CA ARG A 273 -17.83 14.70 -0.21
C ARG A 273 -17.67 15.28 -1.61
N GLN A 274 -18.35 16.37 -1.96
CA GLN A 274 -18.27 17.00 -3.29
C GLN A 274 -17.02 17.88 -3.47
N ALA A 275 -16.31 18.23 -2.38
CA ALA A 275 -15.06 18.97 -2.45
C ALA A 275 -14.00 18.21 -3.28
N SER A 276 -13.15 18.92 -4.04
CA SER A 276 -12.19 18.29 -4.96
C SER A 276 -11.17 17.42 -4.21
N VAL A 277 -10.67 17.90 -3.07
CA VAL A 277 -9.75 17.13 -2.22
C VAL A 277 -10.42 15.87 -1.67
N SER A 278 -11.70 15.96 -1.32
CA SER A 278 -12.50 14.82 -0.85
C SER A 278 -12.70 13.80 -1.95
N GLN A 279 -13.00 14.22 -3.18
CA GLN A 279 -13.12 13.31 -4.32
C GLN A 279 -11.83 12.52 -4.55
N SER A 280 -10.68 13.18 -4.42
CA SER A 280 -9.37 12.53 -4.55
C SER A 280 -9.06 11.54 -3.43
N LEU A 281 -9.39 11.86 -2.16
CA LEU A 281 -9.29 10.89 -1.06
C LEU A 281 -10.25 9.71 -1.28
N LEU A 282 -11.49 10.01 -1.63
CA LEU A 282 -12.54 9.02 -1.83
C LEU A 282 -12.22 8.10 -3.01
N ALA A 283 -11.60 8.60 -4.09
CA ALA A 283 -11.10 7.81 -5.22
C ALA A 283 -10.11 6.72 -4.79
N PHE A 284 -9.30 7.00 -3.77
CA PHE A 284 -8.37 6.06 -3.16
C PHE A 284 -9.03 5.17 -2.08
N SER A 285 -9.99 5.72 -1.34
CA SER A 285 -10.41 5.13 -0.07
C SER A 285 -11.22 3.85 -0.23
N ARG A 286 -10.87 2.82 0.55
CA ARG A 286 -11.64 1.57 0.67
C ARG A 286 -12.69 1.67 1.79
N PHE A 287 -12.35 2.34 2.88
CA PHE A 287 -13.19 2.46 4.07
C PHE A 287 -13.23 3.91 4.58
N PRO A 288 -13.87 4.86 3.86
CA PRO A 288 -13.92 6.24 4.30
C PRO A 288 -14.93 6.42 5.44
N ALA A 289 -14.48 7.09 6.50
CA ALA A 289 -15.32 7.50 7.62
C ALA A 289 -15.34 9.03 7.72
N ALA A 290 -16.52 9.59 7.93
CA ALA A 290 -16.73 11.01 8.12
C ALA A 290 -17.00 11.35 9.59
N ARG A 291 -16.50 12.49 10.06
CA ARG A 291 -16.82 13.08 11.35
C ARG A 291 -17.15 14.55 11.16
N VAL A 292 -18.24 14.99 11.77
CA VAL A 292 -18.65 16.39 11.78
C VAL A 292 -18.35 17.00 13.15
N GLU A 293 -17.80 18.21 13.12
CA GLU A 293 -17.52 19.06 14.28
C GLU A 293 -18.21 20.40 14.02
N MET A 294 -19.31 20.65 14.74
CA MET A 294 -20.07 21.89 14.63
C MET A 294 -19.50 22.95 15.57
N LEU A 295 -19.13 24.10 15.01
CA LEU A 295 -18.73 25.31 15.72
C LEU A 295 -19.82 26.39 15.51
N PRO A 296 -19.91 27.43 16.36
CA PRO A 296 -21.01 28.40 16.33
C PRO A 296 -21.23 29.12 14.99
N HIS A 297 -20.20 29.24 14.16
CA HIS A 297 -20.25 29.93 12.86
C HIS A 297 -19.68 29.09 11.71
N GLU A 298 -19.41 27.81 11.96
CA GLU A 298 -18.70 26.97 11.01
C GLU A 298 -18.94 25.49 11.29
N THR A 299 -19.09 24.70 10.25
CA THR A 299 -19.10 23.24 10.36
C THR A 299 -17.84 22.67 9.73
N THR A 300 -17.02 21.97 10.52
CA THR A 300 -15.86 21.24 9.99
C THR A 300 -16.23 19.77 9.79
N VAL A 301 -16.08 19.29 8.56
CA VAL A 301 -16.22 17.88 8.20
C VAL A 301 -14.84 17.28 7.95
N ARG A 302 -14.53 16.16 8.61
CA ARG A 302 -13.29 15.40 8.39
C ARG A 302 -13.62 14.05 7.78
N ILE A 303 -13.04 13.76 6.63
CA ILE A 303 -13.18 12.45 5.96
C ILE A 303 -11.81 11.78 5.97
N ARG A 304 -11.75 10.51 6.35
CA ARG A 304 -10.49 9.75 6.49
C ARG A 304 -10.68 8.29 6.15
N ASP A 305 -9.63 7.65 5.64
CA ASP A 305 -9.65 6.20 5.41
C ASP A 305 -9.33 5.43 6.70
N VAL A 306 -10.22 4.52 7.08
CA VAL A 306 -10.15 3.72 8.31
C VAL A 306 -8.88 2.87 8.40
N ARG A 307 -8.30 2.47 7.25
CA ARG A 307 -7.05 1.69 7.19
C ARG A 307 -5.88 2.43 7.82
N PHE A 308 -5.86 3.76 7.72
CA PHE A 308 -4.73 4.61 8.09
C PHE A 308 -5.02 5.48 9.31
N LEU A 309 -5.99 5.11 10.12
CA LEU A 309 -6.28 5.83 11.36
C LEU A 309 -5.09 5.82 12.31
N ASP A 310 -4.91 6.97 12.97
CA ASP A 310 -3.98 7.18 14.07
C ASP A 310 -4.44 6.44 15.34
N VAL A 311 -4.66 5.13 15.26
CA VAL A 311 -4.98 4.32 16.44
C VAL A 311 -3.68 3.77 17.01
N PRO A 312 -3.40 3.92 18.32
CA PRO A 312 -2.11 3.54 18.88
C PRO A 312 -1.77 2.10 18.51
N VAL A 313 -0.70 1.93 17.72
CA VAL A 313 0.01 0.65 17.74
C VAL A 313 0.60 0.60 19.14
N SER A 314 0.29 -0.45 19.90
CA SER A 314 0.83 -0.75 21.22
C SER A 314 2.16 -0.01 21.50
N GLY A 315 2.10 1.08 22.27
CA GLY A 315 3.22 1.85 22.80
C GLY A 315 4.32 2.26 21.82
N ARG A 316 4.44 3.57 21.54
CA ARG A 316 5.59 4.28 20.94
C ARG A 316 5.69 4.30 19.40
N SER A 317 4.64 4.72 18.69
CA SER A 317 4.79 5.13 17.28
C SER A 317 3.88 6.28 16.85
N GLU A 318 3.68 7.29 17.70
CA GLU A 318 3.07 8.56 17.27
C GLU A 318 3.98 9.34 16.32
N GLU A 319 5.30 9.19 16.45
CA GLU A 319 6.30 10.06 15.78
C GLU A 319 6.52 9.78 14.29
N PHE A 320 5.96 8.68 13.75
CA PHE A 320 6.22 8.26 12.36
C PHE A 320 5.02 8.39 11.42
N ARG A 321 3.89 8.99 11.83
CA ARG A 321 2.62 8.84 11.09
C ARG A 321 2.32 9.92 10.04
N PRO A 322 1.99 9.52 8.80
CA PRO A 322 1.57 10.40 7.70
C PRO A 322 0.07 10.73 7.74
N GLY A 323 -0.56 10.82 8.93
CA GLY A 323 -2.03 10.88 9.10
C GLY A 323 -2.73 11.96 8.26
N GLY A 324 -2.03 13.04 7.91
CA GLY A 324 -2.58 14.08 7.04
C GLY A 324 -2.77 13.71 5.57
N LEU A 325 -2.13 12.67 5.04
CA LEU A 325 -2.28 12.28 3.62
C LEU A 325 -3.54 11.44 3.35
N PHE A 326 -4.07 10.77 4.37
CA PHE A 326 -5.24 9.89 4.26
C PHE A 326 -6.47 10.45 4.97
N ALA A 327 -6.44 11.76 5.23
CA ALA A 327 -7.51 12.53 5.82
C ALA A 327 -7.63 13.87 5.06
N VAL A 328 -8.86 14.31 4.90
CA VAL A 328 -9.19 15.65 4.41
C VAL A 328 -10.09 16.35 5.40
N ARG A 329 -9.97 17.66 5.42
CA ARG A 329 -10.81 18.56 6.21
C ARG A 329 -11.50 19.54 5.27
N VAL A 330 -12.82 19.63 5.39
CA VAL A 330 -13.66 20.58 4.67
C VAL A 330 -14.37 21.46 5.69
N ARG A 331 -14.22 22.78 5.55
CA ARG A 331 -14.86 23.79 6.40
C ARG A 331 -16.05 24.36 5.64
N LEU A 332 -17.20 24.39 6.28
CA LEU A 332 -18.45 24.90 5.71
C LEU A 332 -18.94 26.11 6.51
N ASP A 333 -19.51 27.08 5.80
CA ASP A 333 -20.24 28.18 6.42
C ASP A 333 -21.61 27.71 6.98
N PRO A 334 -22.34 28.56 7.73
CA PRO A 334 -23.67 28.20 8.24
C PRO A 334 -24.72 27.90 7.17
N HIS A 335 -24.45 28.23 5.91
CA HIS A 335 -25.31 27.96 4.76
C HIS A 335 -24.88 26.70 3.99
N GLY A 336 -23.88 25.95 4.49
CA GLY A 336 -23.38 24.75 3.85
C GLY A 336 -22.49 25.02 2.63
N ARG A 337 -21.92 26.21 2.48
CA ARG A 337 -20.94 26.51 1.42
C ARG A 337 -19.53 26.17 1.87
N ILE A 338 -18.74 25.58 0.99
CA ILE A 338 -17.34 25.25 1.26
C ILE A 338 -16.53 26.55 1.38
N LEU A 339 -15.96 26.79 2.56
CA LEU A 339 -15.04 27.89 2.85
C LEU A 339 -13.59 27.52 2.54
N GLU A 340 -13.21 26.29 2.86
CA GLU A 340 -11.86 25.76 2.70
C GLU A 340 -11.91 24.24 2.62
N ASP A 341 -11.09 23.64 1.77
CA ASP A 341 -10.85 22.20 1.73
C ASP A 341 -9.36 21.90 1.60
N ARG A 342 -8.85 20.96 2.39
CA ARG A 342 -7.43 20.59 2.36
C ARG A 342 -7.16 19.17 2.84
N PHE A 343 -6.03 18.61 2.42
CA PHE A 343 -5.45 17.43 3.05
C PHE A 343 -4.89 17.77 4.43
N GLY A 344 -5.01 16.85 5.36
CA GLY A 344 -4.57 17.03 6.73
C GLY A 344 -5.65 16.69 7.73
N ASN A 345 -5.20 16.35 8.95
CA ASN A 345 -6.07 16.30 10.10
C ASN A 345 -6.61 17.69 10.38
#